data_AF-A0A383AYL2-F1
#
_entry.id   AF-A0A383AYL2-F1
#
_cell.length_a   1.000
_cell.length_b   1.000
_cell.length_c   1.000
_cell.angle_alpha   90.00
_cell.angle_beta   90.00
_cell.angle_gamma   90.00
#
_symmetry.space_group_name_H-M   'P 1'
#
loop_
_entity.id
_entity.type
_entity.pdbx_description
1 polymer ?
#
loop_
_entity_poly.entity_id
_entity_poly.type
_entity_poly.pdbx_seq_one_letter_code
_entity_poly.pdbx_strand_id
1 'polypeptide(L)' 'MSNNNNYIIIGGTSGIGLTTADYLRDLGENVIIGSRHVNEESPHDYFQVDVTSTKSINLFFIYIK' A
#
# COMPACT_ATOMS: atom_id res chain seq x y z
N MET A 1 6.08 -4.30 23.65
CA MET A 1 5.38 -3.64 22.53
C MET A 1 6.19 -3.95 21.28
N SER A 2 5.68 -4.76 20.35
CA SER A 2 6.32 -4.84 19.04
C SER A 2 6.12 -3.49 18.37
N ASN A 3 7.21 -2.82 18.01
CA ASN A 3 7.13 -1.63 17.16
C ASN A 3 6.85 -2.13 15.75
N ASN A 4 5.57 -2.30 15.40
CA ASN A 4 5.19 -2.59 14.04
C ASN A 4 5.56 -1.38 13.19
N ASN A 5 6.39 -1.60 12.17
CA ASN A 5 6.77 -0.58 11.21
C ASN A 5 5.62 -0.38 10.22
N ASN A 6 5.52 0.83 9.68
CA ASN A 6 4.55 1.16 8.66
C ASN A 6 5.24 1.14 7.29
N TYR A 7 4.70 0.34 6.37
CA TYR A 7 5.21 0.18 5.02
C TYR A 7 4.18 0.66 3.99
N ILE A 8 4.69 1.23 2.92
CA ILE A 8 3.91 1.64 1.76
C ILE A 8 4.43 0.88 0.55
N ILE A 9 3.56 0.17 -0.14
CA ILE A 9 3.89 -0.54 -1.38
C ILE A 9 3.12 0.09 -2.53
N ILE A 10 3.85 0.77 -3.42
CA ILE A 10 3.28 1.33 -4.66
C ILE A 10 3.30 0.27 -5.76
N GLY A 11 2.17 0.08 -6.44
CA GLY A 11 1.99 -1.01 -7.41
C GLY A 11 1.76 -2.37 -6.77
N GLY A 12 1.23 -2.41 -5.54
CA GLY A 12 1.10 -3.62 -4.73
C GLY A 12 -0.05 -4.57 -5.08
N THR A 13 -0.83 -4.33 -6.15
CA THR A 13 -2.04 -5.15 -6.42
C THR A 13 -1.79 -6.43 -7.20
N SER A 14 -0.59 -6.63 -7.74
CA SER A 14 -0.20 -7.86 -8.43
C SER A 14 1.32 -8.06 -8.44
N GLY A 15 1.75 -9.24 -8.89
CA GLY A 15 3.17 -9.56 -9.09
C GLY A 15 4.01 -9.34 -7.84
N ILE A 16 5.22 -8.81 -8.03
CA ILE A 16 6.21 -8.62 -6.96
C ILE A 16 5.69 -7.66 -5.88
N GLY A 17 4.93 -6.62 -6.25
CA GLY A 17 4.37 -5.67 -5.29
C GLY A 17 3.42 -6.36 -4.32
N LEU A 18 2.53 -7.23 -4.82
CA LEU A 18 1.61 -7.99 -3.98
C LEU A 18 2.35 -8.98 -3.07
N THR A 19 3.27 -9.77 -3.64
CA THR A 19 4.08 -10.71 -2.86
C THR A 19 4.88 -10.01 -1.75
N THR A 20 5.36 -8.80 -1.99
CA THR A 20 6.06 -8.00 -0.99
C THR A 20 5.12 -7.53 0.13
N ALA A 21 3.91 -7.07 -0.23
CA ALA A 21 2.90 -6.66 0.73
C ALA A 21 2.46 -7.85 1.61
N ASP A 22 2.19 -9.00 1.00
CA ASP A 22 1.83 -10.24 1.69
C ASP A 22 2.90 -10.64 2.70
N TYR A 23 4.17 -10.66 2.28
CA TYR A 23 5.30 -10.99 3.16
C TYR A 23 5.38 -10.07 4.39
N LEU A 24 5.28 -8.75 4.20
CA LEU A 24 5.36 -7.79 5.31
C LEU A 24 4.18 -7.93 6.26
N ARG A 25 2.96 -8.12 5.73
CA ARG A 25 1.77 -8.36 6.55
C ARG A 25 1.88 -9.66 7.34
N ASP A 26 2.40 -10.73 6.74
CA ASP A 26 2.56 -12.02 7.40
C ASP A 26 3.61 -11.98 8.54
N LEU A 27 4.54 -11.01 8.49
CA LEU A 27 5.43 -10.68 9.62
C LEU A 27 4.74 -9.87 10.73
N GLY A 28 3.49 -9.46 10.52
CA GLY A 28 2.70 -8.65 11.46
C GLY A 28 2.92 -7.14 11.30
N GLU A 29 3.52 -6.69 10.19
CA GLU A 29 3.74 -5.26 9.93
C GLU A 29 2.48 -4.57 9.40
N ASN A 30 2.42 -3.24 9.52
CA ASN A 30 1.34 -2.45 8.95
C ASN A 30 1.66 -2.09 7.50
N VAL A 31 0.83 -2.49 6.56
CA VAL A 31 1.10 -2.31 5.12
C VAL A 31 -0.06 -1.63 4.43
N ILE A 32 0.22 -0.54 3.71
CA ILE A 32 -0.74 0.13 2.82
C ILE A 32 -0.28 -0.05 1.38
N ILE A 33 -1.19 -0.48 0.51
CA ILE A 33 -0.97 -0.59 -0.92
C ILE A 33 -1.48 0.68 -1.64
N GLY A 34 -0.58 1.36 -2.34
CA GLY A 34 -0.91 2.42 -3.28
C GLY A 34 -0.99 1.87 -4.70
N SER A 35 -2.13 1.98 -5.37
CA SER A 35 -2.26 1.49 -6.77
C SER A 35 -3.31 2.27 -7.54
N ARG A 36 -3.25 2.22 -8.87
CA ARG A 36 -4.28 2.83 -9.74
C ARG A 36 -5.59 2.06 -9.71
N HIS A 37 -5.49 0.73 -9.59
CA HIS A 37 -6.61 -0.19 -9.63
C HIS A 37 -6.86 -0.75 -8.23
N VAL A 38 -8.12 -0.80 -7.83
CA VAL A 38 -8.53 -1.46 -6.58
C VAL A 38 -8.41 -2.96 -6.80
N ASN A 39 -7.91 -3.68 -5.79
CA ASN A 39 -8.08 -5.12 -5.70
C ASN A 39 -9.03 -5.40 -4.52
N GLU A 40 -10.32 -5.58 -4.81
CA GLU A 40 -11.37 -5.72 -3.80
C GLU A 40 -11.24 -7.00 -2.96
N GLU A 41 -10.50 -7.99 -3.46
CA GLU A 41 -10.21 -9.23 -2.75
C GLU A 41 -8.95 -9.15 -1.89
N SER A 42 -8.22 -8.03 -1.97
CA SER A 42 -6.98 -7.84 -1.22
C SER A 42 -7.27 -7.63 0.27
N PRO A 43 -6.63 -8.40 1.16
CA PRO A 43 -6.74 -8.22 2.61
C PRO A 43 -5.90 -7.05 3.15
N HIS A 44 -5.18 -6.33 2.29
CA HIS A 44 -4.36 -5.18 2.64
C HIS A 44 -5.15 -3.87 2.61
N ASP A 45 -4.78 -2.94 3.48
CA ASP A 45 -5.26 -1.56 3.38
C ASP A 45 -4.84 -0.95 2.03
N TYR A 46 -5.76 -0.23 1.41
CA TYR A 46 -5.61 0.25 0.05
C TYR A 46 -5.89 1.75 -0.06
N PHE A 47 -5.06 2.43 -0.85
CA PHE A 47 -5.33 3.78 -1.29
C PHE A 47 -5.13 3.90 -2.81
N GLN A 48 -6.11 4.49 -3.49
CA GLN A 48 -6.00 4.71 -4.92
C GLN A 48 -4.98 5.81 -5.20
N VAL A 49 -3.87 5.45 -5.85
CA VAL A 49 -2.84 6.40 -6.27
C VAL A 49 -2.44 6.20 -7.72
N ASP A 50 -2.51 7.28 -8.48
CA ASP A 50 -1.90 7.40 -9.80
C ASP A 50 -0.56 8.13 -9.66
N VAL A 51 0.53 7.37 -9.75
CA VAL A 51 1.90 7.87 -9.64
C VAL A 51 2.29 8.87 -10.73
N THR A 52 1.51 8.95 -11.81
CA THR A 52 1.72 9.94 -12.88
C THR A 52 1.02 11.27 -12.61
N SER A 53 0.19 11.34 -11.55
CA SER A 53 -0.59 12.51 -11.18
C SER A 53 -0.08 13.11 -9.86
N THR A 54 0.55 14.29 -9.94
CA THR A 54 0.99 15.03 -8.76
C THR A 54 -0.15 15.29 -7.77
N LYS A 55 -1.37 15.54 -8.28
CA LYS A 55 -2.57 15.70 -7.44
C LYS A 55 -2.87 14.42 -6.66
N SER A 56 -2.81 13.26 -7.31
CA SER A 56 -3.05 11.98 -6.66
C SER A 56 -1.99 11.66 -5.61
N ILE A 57 -0.71 11.90 -5.93
CA ILE A 57 0.40 11.74 -4.99
C ILE A 57 0.22 12.64 -3.76
N ASN A 58 -0.15 13.91 -3.95
CA ASN A 58 -0.39 14.84 -2.83
C ASN A 58 -1.53 14.36 -1.92
N LEU A 59 -2.63 13.87 -2.50
CA LEU A 59 -3.75 13.31 -1.71
C LEU A 59 -3.32 12.07 -0.92
N PHE A 60 -2.51 11.20 -1.52
CA PHE A 60 -1.96 10.04 -0.83
C PHE A 60 -1.09 10.45 0.35
N PHE A 61 -0.16 11.40 0.18
CA PHE A 61 0.67 11.90 1.28
C PHE A 61 -0.11 12.63 2.39
N ILE A 62 -1.28 13.19 2.09
CA ILE A 62 -2.18 13.73 3.12
C ILE A 62 -2.85 12.61 3.91
N TYR A 63 -3.20 11.50 3.26
CA TYR A 63 -3.89 10.37 3.88
C TYR A 63 -2.98 9.56 4.82
N ILE A 64 -1.72 9.31 4.44
CA ILE A 64 -0.77 8.47 5.20
C ILE A 64 -0.04 9.21 6.34
N LYS A 65 -0.32 10.50 6.54
CA LYS A 65 0.38 11.37 7.49
C LYS A 65 -0.42 11.52 8.77
#